data_AF-A0A7J3SJT8-F1
#
_entry.id   AF-A0A7J3SJT8-F1
#
_cell.length_a   1.000
_cell.length_b   1.000
_cell.length_c   1.000
_cell.angle_alpha   90.00
_cell.angle_beta   90.00
_cell.angle_gamma   90.00
#
_symmetry.space_group_name_H-M   'P 1'
#
loop_
_entity.id
_entity.type
_entity.pdbx_description
1 polymer ?
#
loop_
_entity_poly.entity_id
_entity_poly.type
_entity_poly.pdbx_seq_one_letter_code
_entity_poly.pdbx_strand_id
1 'polypeptide(L)'
;MSSNSREGLLAVAEETAGGIFHLFWGGSLATVLSAVCAILVARLLGPELYGVYSLALIVSSFLMLFTDFGVSQALTRFIAHHMSRGEQGHVIPLLRTGLGFSLATSLIIFSVGFILADQLTNLLVSRPGMVYLVRLTLILV
;
A
#
# COMPACT_ATOMS: atom_id res chain seq x y z
N MET A 1 -32.17 32.36 -10.53
CA MET A 1 -31.07 31.54 -11.07
C MET A 1 -29.99 31.18 -10.04
N SER A 2 -30.04 31.69 -8.79
CA SER A 2 -29.00 31.50 -7.76
C SER A 2 -29.29 30.42 -6.68
N SER A 3 -30.52 29.90 -6.55
CA SER A 3 -30.80 28.84 -5.54
C SER A 3 -30.37 27.44 -6.02
N ASN A 4 -30.54 27.14 -7.32
CA ASN A 4 -30.24 25.82 -7.90
C ASN A 4 -28.74 25.45 -7.81
N SER A 5 -27.85 26.45 -7.87
CA SER A 5 -26.41 26.26 -7.70
C SER A 5 -26.00 25.99 -6.25
N ARG A 6 -26.73 26.54 -5.26
CA ARG A 6 -26.46 26.29 -3.84
C ARG A 6 -26.89 24.88 -3.44
N GLU A 7 -28.05 24.43 -3.89
CA GLU A 7 -28.54 23.07 -3.64
C GLU A 7 -27.61 22.01 -4.25
N GLY A 8 -27.12 22.22 -5.48
CA GLY A 8 -26.14 21.33 -6.10
C GLY A 8 -24.79 21.27 -5.37
N LEU A 9 -24.29 22.41 -4.87
CA LEU A 9 -23.06 22.45 -4.07
C LEU A 9 -23.22 21.70 -2.74
N LEU A 10 -24.39 21.82 -2.10
CA LEU A 10 -24.68 21.10 -0.85
C LEU A 10 -24.76 19.59 -1.07
N ALA A 11 -25.40 19.14 -2.16
CA ALA A 11 -25.49 17.72 -2.49
C ALA A 11 -24.11 17.08 -2.75
N VAL A 12 -23.25 17.76 -3.53
CA VAL A 12 -21.88 17.28 -3.78
C VAL A 12 -21.06 17.26 -2.48
N ALA A 13 -21.24 18.26 -1.61
CA ALA A 13 -20.56 18.32 -0.32
C ALA A 13 -20.98 17.17 0.60
N GLU A 14 -22.27 16.83 0.64
CA GLU A 14 -22.80 15.72 1.44
C GLU A 14 -22.29 14.35 0.94
N GLU A 15 -22.34 14.11 -0.38
CA GLU A 15 -21.83 12.87 -0.99
C GLU A 15 -20.31 12.72 -0.76
N THR A 16 -19.56 13.82 -0.94
CA THR A 16 -18.12 13.85 -0.70
C THR A 16 -17.79 13.63 0.79
N ALA A 17 -18.57 14.22 1.70
CA ALA A 17 -18.36 14.04 3.14
C ALA A 17 -18.54 12.59 3.57
N GLY A 18 -19.55 11.88 3.03
CA GLY A 18 -19.75 10.44 3.29
C GLY A 18 -18.57 9.59 2.80
N GLY A 19 -18.07 9.86 1.58
CA GLY A 19 -16.91 9.16 1.03
C GLY A 19 -15.63 9.40 1.84
N ILE A 20 -15.36 10.65 2.20
CA ILE A 20 -14.20 11.02 3.04
C ILE A 20 -14.32 10.39 4.42
N PHE A 21 -15.51 10.39 5.04
CA PHE A 21 -15.71 9.77 6.34
C PHE A 21 -15.36 8.28 6.33
N HIS A 22 -15.76 7.56 5.28
CA HIS A 22 -15.43 6.14 5.13
C HIS A 22 -13.91 5.91 4.96
N LEU A 23 -13.25 6.72 4.11
CA LEU A 23 -11.79 6.67 3.93
C LEU A 23 -11.05 7.01 5.23
N PHE A 24 -11.49 8.05 5.93
CA PHE A 24 -10.89 8.51 7.17
C PHE A 24 -11.01 7.48 8.29
N TRP A 25 -12.19 6.88 8.45
CA TRP A 25 -12.41 5.87 9.47
C TRP A 25 -11.54 4.63 9.23
N GLY A 26 -11.52 4.14 7.99
CA GLY A 26 -10.69 3.00 7.61
C GLY A 26 -9.19 3.27 7.81
N GLY A 27 -8.70 4.41 7.33
CA GLY A 27 -7.29 4.80 7.49
C GLY A 27 -6.89 5.01 8.95
N SER A 28 -7.76 5.63 9.75
CA SER A 28 -7.52 5.84 11.18
C SER A 28 -7.45 4.52 11.94
N LEU A 29 -8.41 3.61 11.69
CA LEU A 29 -8.44 2.28 12.31
C LEU A 29 -7.17 1.49 11.95
N ALA A 30 -6.79 1.47 10.67
CA ALA A 30 -5.59 0.77 10.20
C ALA A 30 -4.31 1.33 10.86
N THR A 31 -4.23 2.65 11.03
CA THR A 31 -3.08 3.30 11.68
C THR A 31 -3.01 2.98 13.16
N VAL A 32 -4.14 3.05 13.88
CA VAL A 32 -4.20 2.69 15.31
C VAL A 32 -3.81 1.22 15.50
N LEU A 33 -4.36 0.33 14.66
CA LEU A 33 -4.03 -1.09 14.71
C LEU A 33 -2.53 -1.34 14.45
N SER A 34 -1.97 -0.69 13.44
CA SER A 34 -0.54 -0.78 13.12
C SER A 34 0.34 -0.30 14.28
N ALA A 35 -0.04 0.80 14.94
CA ALA A 35 0.67 1.32 16.11
C ALA A 35 0.61 0.36 17.29
N VAL A 36 -0.56 -0.19 17.60
CA VAL A 36 -0.73 -1.19 18.67
C VAL A 36 0.11 -2.44 18.39
N CYS A 37 0.06 -2.97 17.16
CA CYS A 37 0.88 -4.11 16.75
C CYS A 37 2.38 -3.81 16.91
N ALA A 38 2.85 -2.64 16.46
CA ALA A 38 4.25 -2.25 16.59
C ALA A 38 4.71 -2.20 18.06
N ILE A 39 3.89 -1.61 18.94
CA ILE A 39 4.19 -1.53 20.38
C ILE A 39 4.23 -2.93 21.02
N LEU A 40 3.25 -3.77 20.70
CA LEU A 40 3.19 -5.14 21.21
C LEU A 40 4.42 -5.94 20.77
N VAL A 41 4.76 -5.91 19.48
CA VAL A 41 5.96 -6.59 18.96
C VAL A 41 7.22 -6.09 19.64
N ALA A 42 7.39 -4.78 19.80
CA ALA A 42 8.55 -4.22 20.50
C ALA A 42 8.65 -4.67 21.97
N ARG A 43 7.50 -4.80 22.66
CA ARG A 43 7.45 -5.26 24.06
C ARG A 43 7.68 -6.77 24.20
N LEU A 44 7.18 -7.58 23.26
CA LEU A 44 7.36 -9.03 23.28
C LEU A 44 8.80 -9.44 22.93
N LEU A 45 9.41 -8.78 21.95
CA LEU A 45 10.76 -9.10 21.48
C LEU A 45 11.86 -8.45 22.34
N GLY A 46 11.57 -7.33 22.99
CA GLY A 46 12.58 -6.52 23.65
C GLY A 46 13.47 -5.76 22.65
N PRO A 47 14.35 -4.86 23.13
CA PRO A 47 15.07 -3.90 22.30
C PRO A 47 16.06 -4.54 21.31
N GLU A 48 16.72 -5.64 21.70
CA GLU A 48 17.71 -6.31 20.84
C GLU A 48 17.06 -7.02 19.64
N LEU A 49 16.04 -7.84 19.89
CA LEU A 49 15.34 -8.58 18.83
C LEU A 49 14.45 -7.67 17.98
N TYR A 50 13.92 -6.59 18.55
CA TYR A 50 13.17 -5.60 17.78
C TYR A 50 14.06 -4.85 16.77
N GLY A 51 15.31 -4.54 17.13
CA GLY A 51 16.29 -3.94 16.21
C GLY A 51 16.60 -4.86 15.01
N VAL A 52 16.76 -6.16 15.28
CA VAL A 52 16.93 -7.22 14.28
C VAL A 52 15.70 -7.31 13.35
N TYR A 53 14.49 -7.33 13.92
CA TYR A 53 13.24 -7.35 13.18
C TYR A 53 13.06 -6.14 12.26
N SER A 54 13.27 -4.94 12.80
CA SER A 54 13.11 -3.69 12.04
C SER A 54 14.13 -3.56 10.92
N LEU A 55 15.39 -3.96 11.13
CA LEU A 55 16.41 -4.02 10.08
C LEU A 55 16.03 -4.98 8.95
N ALA A 56 15.49 -6.16 9.28
CA ALA A 56 15.07 -7.14 8.28
C ALA A 56 13.93 -6.62 7.37
N LEU A 57 13.07 -5.74 7.90
CA LEU A 57 11.98 -5.15 7.14
C LEU A 57 12.43 -4.03 6.19
N ILE A 58 13.57 -3.38 6.42
CA ILE A 58 14.02 -2.24 5.60
C ILE A 58 14.11 -2.62 4.12
N VAL A 59 14.65 -3.79 3.82
CA VAL A 59 14.83 -4.26 2.43
C VAL A 59 13.47 -4.44 1.75
N SER A 60 12.52 -5.11 2.40
CA SER A 60 11.17 -5.30 1.85
C SER A 60 10.42 -3.99 1.70
N SER A 61 10.46 -3.12 2.71
CA SER A 61 9.84 -1.80 2.65
C SER A 61 10.42 -0.96 1.52
N PHE A 62 11.73 -1.04 1.28
CA PHE A 62 12.38 -0.37 0.16
C PHE A 62 11.90 -0.91 -1.19
N LEU A 63 11.77 -2.23 -1.33
CA LEU A 63 11.26 -2.85 -2.55
C LEU A 63 9.78 -2.55 -2.81
N MET A 64 8.96 -2.48 -1.76
CA MET A 64 7.54 -2.08 -1.86
C MET A 64 7.34 -0.70 -2.48
N LEU A 65 8.31 0.22 -2.38
CA LEU A 65 8.22 1.51 -3.06
C LEU A 65 8.17 1.38 -4.59
N PHE A 66 8.65 0.26 -5.12
CA PHE A 66 8.68 -0.05 -6.55
C PHE A 66 7.59 -1.03 -6.98
N THR A 67 6.67 -1.44 -6.11
CA THR A 67 5.57 -2.34 -6.50
C THR A 67 4.36 -1.58 -7.04
N ASP A 68 4.07 -0.40 -6.49
CA ASP A 68 2.98 0.46 -6.97
C ASP A 68 3.52 1.63 -7.82
N PHE A 69 3.61 1.41 -9.14
CA PHE A 69 3.96 2.46 -10.11
C PHE A 69 2.79 3.44 -10.39
N GLY A 70 2.07 3.84 -9.36
CA GLY A 70 0.90 4.73 -9.46
C GLY A 70 -0.34 4.05 -10.04
N VAL A 71 -0.39 2.72 -10.03
CA VAL A 71 -1.50 1.92 -10.57
C VAL A 71 -2.76 2.19 -9.76
N SER A 72 -2.63 2.26 -8.43
CA SER A 72 -3.74 2.57 -7.53
C SER A 72 -4.36 3.94 -7.84
N GLN A 73 -3.52 4.94 -8.15
CA GLN A 73 -3.98 6.29 -8.49
C GLN A 73 -4.62 6.34 -9.89
N ALA A 74 -4.04 5.62 -10.86
CA ALA A 74 -4.61 5.49 -12.20
C ALA A 74 -6.00 4.84 -12.15
N LEU A 75 -6.12 3.70 -11.44
CA LEU A 75 -7.40 3.00 -11.27
C LEU A 75 -8.45 3.91 -10.63
N THR A 76 -8.12 4.58 -9.53
CA THR A 76 -9.06 5.50 -8.85
C THR A 76 -9.58 6.57 -9.82
N ARG A 77 -8.68 7.19 -10.60
CA ARG A 77 -9.05 8.23 -11.56
C ARG A 77 -9.90 7.71 -12.72
N PHE A 78 -9.46 6.63 -13.37
CA PHE A 78 -10.13 6.12 -14.57
C PHE A 78 -11.46 5.44 -14.25
N ILE A 79 -11.57 4.77 -13.10
CA ILE A 79 -12.84 4.20 -12.62
C ILE A 79 -13.84 5.33 -12.37
N ALA A 80 -13.46 6.37 -11.63
CA ALA A 80 -14.33 7.53 -11.41
C ALA A 80 -14.76 8.19 -12.74
N HIS A 81 -13.85 8.28 -13.72
CA HIS A 81 -14.14 8.82 -15.04
C HIS A 81 -15.15 7.98 -15.84
N HIS A 82 -15.02 6.65 -15.87
CA HIS A 82 -15.99 5.79 -16.57
C HIS A 82 -17.33 5.70 -15.83
N MET A 83 -17.31 5.75 -14.49
CA MET A 83 -18.52 5.77 -13.67
C MET A 83 -19.37 7.03 -13.92
N SER A 84 -18.75 8.21 -14.02
CA SER A 84 -19.48 9.46 -14.28
C SER A 84 -20.13 9.51 -15.68
N ARG A 85 -19.64 8.69 -16.62
CA ARG A 85 -20.19 8.55 -17.97
C ARG A 85 -21.23 7.43 -18.11
N GLY A 86 -21.51 6.69 -17.03
CA GLY A 86 -22.43 5.54 -17.07
C GLY A 86 -21.86 4.31 -17.77
N GLU A 87 -20.56 4.29 -18.10
CA GLU A 87 -19.88 3.23 -18.85
C GLU A 87 -19.37 2.11 -17.93
N GLN A 88 -20.23 1.61 -17.04
CA GLN A 88 -19.85 0.68 -15.97
C GLN A 88 -19.21 -0.63 -16.48
N GLY A 89 -19.51 -1.03 -17.72
CA GLY A 89 -18.93 -2.21 -18.36
C GLY A 89 -17.40 -2.19 -18.49
N HIS A 90 -16.77 -1.01 -18.46
CA HIS A 90 -15.31 -0.87 -18.56
C HIS A 90 -14.59 -0.91 -17.21
N VAL A 91 -15.31 -0.83 -16.08
CA VAL A 91 -14.72 -0.77 -14.73
C VAL A 91 -14.04 -2.08 -14.35
N ILE A 92 -14.71 -3.22 -14.55
CA ILE A 92 -14.17 -4.54 -14.19
C ILE A 92 -12.93 -4.91 -15.02
N PRO A 93 -12.92 -4.73 -16.36
CA PRO A 93 -11.72 -4.92 -17.17
C PRO A 93 -10.56 -4.04 -16.71
N LEU A 94 -10.83 -2.78 -16.37
CA LEU A 94 -9.80 -1.86 -15.87
C LEU A 94 -9.17 -2.38 -14.57
N LEU A 95 -10.02 -2.76 -13.61
CA LEU A 95 -9.58 -3.28 -12.32
C LEU A 95 -8.76 -4.56 -12.50
N ARG A 96 -9.21 -5.47 -13.37
CA ARG A 96 -8.49 -6.72 -13.66
C ARG A 96 -7.11 -6.47 -14.27
N THR A 97 -7.00 -5.54 -15.22
CA THR A 97 -5.72 -5.19 -15.83
C THR A 97 -4.80 -4.49 -14.82
N GLY A 98 -5.32 -3.57 -14.02
CA GLY A 98 -4.55 -2.91 -12.97
C GLY A 98 -4.05 -3.88 -11.91
N LEU A 99 -4.92 -4.75 -11.38
CA LEU A 99 -4.53 -5.80 -10.42
C LEU A 99 -3.54 -6.79 -11.04
N GLY A 100 -3.75 -7.20 -12.29
CA GLY A 100 -2.83 -8.09 -13.00
C GLY A 100 -1.45 -7.46 -13.19
N PHE A 101 -1.40 -6.16 -13.51
CA PHE A 101 -0.15 -5.41 -13.62
C PHE A 101 0.55 -5.25 -12.27
N SER A 102 -0.18 -4.92 -11.20
CA SER A 102 0.38 -4.84 -9.85
C SER A 102 0.94 -6.19 -9.39
N LEU A 103 0.21 -7.29 -9.62
CA LEU A 103 0.69 -8.64 -9.31
C LEU A 103 1.94 -9.02 -10.10
N ALA A 104 1.96 -8.74 -11.41
CA ALA A 104 3.12 -9.01 -12.25
C ALA A 104 4.34 -8.20 -11.77
N THR A 105 4.13 -6.93 -11.42
CA THR A 105 5.19 -6.06 -10.91
C THR A 105 5.70 -6.55 -9.57
N SER A 106 4.82 -6.84 -8.61
CA SER A 106 5.21 -7.43 -7.31
C SER A 106 6.00 -8.71 -7.49
N LEU A 107 5.58 -9.61 -8.40
CA LEU A 107 6.30 -10.86 -8.64
C LEU A 107 7.71 -10.63 -9.23
N ILE A 108 7.87 -9.66 -10.11
CA ILE A 108 9.17 -9.27 -10.67
C ILE A 108 10.06 -8.69 -9.56
N ILE A 109 9.55 -7.73 -8.79
CA ILE A 109 10.29 -7.09 -7.70
C ILE A 109 10.66 -8.11 -6.61
N PHE A 110 9.75 -9.02 -6.26
CA PHE A 110 10.01 -10.14 -5.35
C PHE A 110 11.15 -11.03 -5.88
N SER A 111 11.08 -11.43 -7.15
CA SER A 111 12.10 -12.30 -7.77
C SER A 111 13.48 -11.62 -7.80
N VAL A 112 13.52 -10.35 -8.18
CA VAL A 112 14.75 -9.54 -8.17
C VAL A 112 15.27 -9.39 -6.74
N GLY A 113 14.40 -9.04 -5.79
CA GLY A 113 14.74 -8.90 -4.38
C GLY A 113 15.30 -10.20 -3.78
N PHE A 114 14.75 -11.35 -4.16
CA PHE A 114 15.19 -12.65 -3.69
C PHE A 114 16.59 -13.01 -4.21
N ILE A 115 16.87 -12.73 -5.48
CA ILE A 115 18.20 -12.96 -6.08
C ILE A 115 19.23 -12.00 -5.48
N LEU A 116 18.85 -10.73 -5.28
CA LEU A 116 19.73 -9.70 -4.73
C LEU A 116 19.74 -9.66 -3.19
N ALA A 117 19.04 -10.58 -2.50
CA ALA A 117 18.85 -10.54 -1.05
C ALA A 117 20.18 -10.46 -0.29
N ASP A 118 21.19 -11.23 -0.71
CA ASP A 118 22.52 -11.23 -0.12
C ASP A 118 23.22 -9.87 -0.27
N GLN A 119 23.12 -9.26 -1.46
CA GLN A 119 23.73 -7.96 -1.76
C GLN A 119 23.01 -6.82 -1.04
N LEU A 120 21.67 -6.84 -1.03
CA LEU A 120 20.84 -5.85 -0.35
C LEU A 120 21.05 -5.90 1.17
N THR A 121 21.17 -7.09 1.75
CA THR A 121 21.45 -7.24 3.19
C THR A 121 22.82 -6.67 3.55
N ASN A 122 23.85 -6.94 2.74
CA ASN A 122 25.19 -6.41 3.00
C ASN A 122 25.26 -4.89 2.83
N LEU A 123 24.55 -4.33 1.85
CA LEU A 123 24.55 -2.89 1.58
C LEU A 123 23.70 -2.09 2.59
N LEU A 124 22.49 -2.57 2.93
CA LEU A 124 21.53 -1.82 3.75
C LEU A 124 21.58 -2.19 5.24
N VAL A 125 21.85 -3.45 5.59
CA VAL A 125 21.77 -3.95 6.97
C VAL A 125 23.15 -4.07 7.63
N SER A 126 24.23 -4.13 6.83
CA SER A 126 25.63 -4.20 7.30
C SER A 126 25.92 -5.35 8.29
N ARG A 127 25.02 -6.34 8.40
CA ARG A 127 25.16 -7.54 9.25
C ARG A 127 24.85 -8.80 8.43
N PRO A 128 25.86 -9.56 8.00
CA PRO A 128 25.68 -10.70 7.09
C PRO A 128 24.92 -11.89 7.69
N GLY A 129 24.76 -11.96 9.01
CA GLY A 129 23.99 -13.03 9.68
C GLY A 129 22.46 -12.95 9.50
N MET A 130 21.96 -11.89 8.83
CA MET A 130 20.53 -11.56 8.78
C MET A 130 19.83 -11.95 7.48
N VAL A 131 20.56 -12.55 6.52
CA VAL A 131 20.04 -12.83 5.17
C VAL A 131 18.78 -13.69 5.21
N TYR A 132 18.71 -14.69 6.09
CA TYR A 132 17.54 -15.55 6.21
C TYR A 132 16.28 -14.77 6.63
N LEU A 133 16.41 -13.84 7.59
CA LEU A 133 15.31 -13.01 8.04
C LEU A 133 14.85 -12.05 6.95
N VAL A 134 15.78 -11.46 6.21
CA VAL A 134 15.47 -10.61 5.05
C VAL A 134 14.73 -11.40 3.96
N ARG A 135 15.14 -12.63 3.66
CA ARG A 135 14.44 -13.47 2.67
C ARG A 135 13.00 -13.79 3.09
N LEU A 136 12.74 -13.96 4.39
CA LEU A 136 11.38 -14.14 4.89
C LEU A 136 10.54 -12.87 4.75
N THR A 137 11.10 -11.69 5.03
CA THR A 137 10.37 -10.44 4.89
C THR A 137 10.06 -10.10 3.44
N LEU A 138 10.79 -10.64 2.46
CA LEU A 138 10.47 -10.43 1.04
C LEU A 138 9.09 -10.96 0.65
N ILE A 139 8.52 -11.92 1.38
CA ILE A 139 7.17 -12.42 1.10
C ILE A 139 6.08 -11.35 1.24
N LEU A 140 6.41 -10.23 1.89
CA LEU A 140 5.52 -9.08 2.04
C LEU A 140 5.41 -8.27 0.73
N VAL A 141 6.41 -8.34 -0.16
CA VAL A 141 6.52 -7.57 -1.42
C VAL A 141 5.65 -8.17 -2.52
#